data_AF-A0A7Z0Q1K3-F1
#
_entry.id   AF-A0A7Z0Q1K3-F1
#
_cell.length_a   1.000
_cell.length_b   1.000
_cell.length_c   1.000
_cell.angle_alpha   90.00
_cell.angle_beta   90.00
_cell.angle_gamma   90.00
#
_symmetry.space_group_name_H-M   'P 1'
#
loop_
_entity.id
_entity.type
_entity.pdbx_description
1 polymer ?
#
loop_
_entity_poly.entity_id
_entity_poly.type
_entity_poly.pdbx_seq_one_letter_code
_entity_poly.pdbx_strand_id
1 'polypeptide(L)'
;RPEPGRHTFFDWGDSSVTHPFCSLLVTSRVFRYEYGDEALPRLRDAYLDAWTAPGRTARDLRRALGHALRLAALTRAAAWGRLFPGNAGLGISEGEPPATAQWLLRVLEEPRL
;
A
#
# COMPACT_ATOMS: atom_id res chain seq x y z
N ARG A 1 -26.13 0.66 -6.62
CA ARG A 1 -26.17 2.15 -6.56
C ARG A 1 -25.64 2.56 -5.18
N PRO A 2 -25.02 3.73 -4.99
CA PRO A 2 -24.66 4.20 -3.65
C PRO A 2 -25.91 4.26 -2.77
N GLU A 3 -25.81 3.75 -1.54
CA GLU A 3 -26.89 3.69 -0.55
C GLU A 3 -26.30 3.88 0.86
N PRO A 4 -27.08 4.40 1.82
CA PRO A 4 -26.59 4.61 3.19
C PRO A 4 -26.02 3.32 3.79
N GLY A 5 -24.84 3.41 4.41
CA GLY A 5 -24.16 2.26 5.02
C GLY A 5 -23.39 1.35 4.05
N ARG A 6 -23.40 1.64 2.74
CA ARG A 6 -22.63 0.88 1.74
C ARG A 6 -21.55 1.73 1.10
N HIS A 7 -20.30 1.28 1.19
CA HIS A 7 -19.18 1.91 0.52
C HIS A 7 -19.04 1.37 -0.92
N THR A 8 -18.74 2.27 -1.86
CA THR A 8 -18.43 1.92 -3.26
C THR A 8 -17.08 2.50 -3.61
N PHE A 9 -16.13 1.64 -3.99
CA PHE A 9 -14.83 2.08 -4.49
C PHE A 9 -14.96 2.56 -5.94
N PHE A 10 -14.37 3.72 -6.22
CA PHE A 10 -14.30 4.34 -7.54
C PHE A 10 -12.85 4.76 -7.82
N ASP A 11 -12.58 5.29 -9.02
CA ASP A 11 -11.24 5.65 -9.48
C ASP A 11 -10.27 4.45 -9.56
N TRP A 12 -10.52 3.60 -10.56
CA TRP A 12 -9.73 2.39 -10.80
C TRP A 12 -8.53 2.63 -11.73
N GLY A 13 -8.18 3.89 -12.05
CA GLY A 13 -7.16 4.22 -13.05
C GLY A 13 -5.78 3.64 -12.76
N ASP A 14 -5.40 3.61 -11.48
CA ASP A 14 -4.13 3.06 -10.99
C ASP A 14 -4.26 1.66 -10.35
N SER A 15 -5.40 1.00 -10.55
CA SER A 15 -5.65 -0.31 -9.95
C SER A 15 -4.88 -1.43 -10.64
N SER A 16 -4.52 -2.46 -9.89
CA SER A 16 -3.78 -3.61 -10.39
C SER A 16 -4.23 -4.92 -9.74
N VAL A 17 -4.10 -6.02 -10.47
CA VAL A 17 -4.26 -7.37 -9.90
C VAL A 17 -2.95 -7.72 -9.19
N THR A 18 -3.00 -7.86 -7.86
CA THR A 18 -1.83 -8.09 -7.02
C THR A 18 -2.23 -8.82 -5.73
N HIS A 19 -1.26 -9.08 -4.84
CA HIS A 19 -1.54 -9.58 -3.51
C HIS A 19 -2.48 -8.61 -2.77
N PRO A 20 -3.59 -9.08 -2.16
CA PRO A 20 -4.62 -8.21 -1.61
C PRO A 20 -4.09 -7.18 -0.62
N PHE A 21 -3.13 -7.61 0.21
CA PHE A 21 -2.54 -6.79 1.27
C PHE A 21 -1.67 -5.64 0.76
N CYS A 22 -1.31 -5.61 -0.53
CA CYS A 22 -0.61 -4.47 -1.10
C CYS A 22 -1.41 -3.17 -0.97
N SER A 23 -2.74 -3.25 -0.92
CA SER A 23 -3.64 -2.11 -0.72
C SER A 23 -3.40 -1.38 0.62
N LEU A 24 -2.88 -2.07 1.65
CA LEU A 24 -2.59 -1.47 2.95
C LEU A 24 -1.41 -0.49 2.92
N LEU A 25 -0.52 -0.55 1.93
CA LEU A 25 0.60 0.40 1.83
C LEU A 25 0.11 1.84 1.69
N VAL A 26 -0.89 2.08 0.84
CA VAL A 26 -1.46 3.43 0.64
C VAL A 26 -2.42 3.76 1.77
N THR A 27 -3.30 2.82 2.13
CA THR A 27 -4.31 3.01 3.17
C THR A 27 -3.67 3.39 4.50
N SER A 28 -2.60 2.72 4.91
CA SER A 28 -1.89 3.04 6.17
C SER A 28 -1.25 4.43 6.17
N ARG A 29 -0.78 4.93 5.03
CA ARG A 29 -0.21 6.29 4.95
C ARG A 29 -1.27 7.36 5.14
N VAL A 30 -2.43 7.20 4.50
CA VAL A 30 -3.57 8.10 4.67
C VAL A 30 -4.09 8.04 6.11
N PHE A 31 -4.23 6.82 6.64
CA PHE A 31 -4.72 6.62 8.01
C PHE A 31 -3.76 7.18 9.06
N ARG A 32 -2.43 7.03 8.89
CA ARG A 32 -1.41 7.65 9.74
C ARG A 32 -1.53 9.18 9.72
N TYR A 33 -1.71 9.76 8.53
CA TYR A 33 -1.81 11.21 8.38
C TYR A 33 -3.03 11.76 9.15
N GLU A 34 -4.16 11.07 9.07
CA GLU A 34 -5.41 11.50 9.70
C GLU A 34 -5.48 11.18 11.21
N TYR A 35 -4.97 10.02 11.63
CA TYR A 35 -5.23 9.46 12.97
C TYR A 35 -3.98 9.13 13.78
N GLY A 36 -2.77 9.43 13.28
CA GLY A 36 -1.52 9.14 13.98
C GLY A 36 -1.03 7.68 13.85
N ASP A 37 0.16 7.43 14.38
CA ASP A 37 0.82 6.12 14.33
C ASP A 37 0.16 5.09 15.25
N GLU A 38 -0.39 5.55 16.37
CA GLU A 38 -1.08 4.74 17.37
C GLU A 38 -2.32 4.03 16.82
N ALA A 39 -2.89 4.54 15.73
CA ALA A 39 -4.08 3.99 15.10
C ALA A 39 -3.76 2.84 14.12
N LEU A 40 -2.50 2.69 13.71
CA LEU A 40 -2.08 1.69 12.70
C LEU A 40 -2.30 0.23 13.11
N PRO A 41 -2.04 -0.20 14.36
CA PRO A 41 -2.31 -1.58 14.77
C PRO A 41 -3.80 -1.92 14.66
N ARG A 42 -4.69 -0.96 14.97
CA ARG A 42 -6.14 -1.14 14.86
C ARG A 42 -6.59 -1.23 13.40
N LEU A 43 -6.04 -0.40 12.51
CA LEU A 43 -6.29 -0.51 11.07
C LEU A 43 -5.86 -1.89 10.54
N ARG A 44 -4.64 -2.33 10.88
CA ARG A 44 -4.11 -3.63 10.48
C ARG A 44 -5.05 -4.75 10.91
N ASP A 45 -5.38 -4.79 12.21
CA ASP A 45 -6.14 -5.88 12.77
C ASP A 45 -7.56 -5.93 12.17
N ALA A 46 -8.22 -4.78 11.99
CA ALA A 46 -9.52 -4.71 11.31
C ALA A 46 -9.45 -5.18 9.85
N TYR A 47 -8.40 -4.83 9.12
CA TYR A 47 -8.22 -5.27 7.74
C TYR A 47 -7.94 -6.77 7.64
N LEU A 48 -7.08 -7.32 8.51
CA LEU A 48 -6.68 -8.74 8.48
C LEU A 48 -7.78 -9.67 9.01
N ASP A 49 -8.67 -9.20 9.88
CA ASP A 49 -9.78 -9.99 10.42
C ASP A 49 -10.63 -10.62 9.31
N ALA A 50 -10.94 -9.85 8.26
CA ALA A 50 -11.68 -10.30 7.08
C ALA A 50 -11.02 -11.45 6.30
N TRP A 51 -9.73 -11.72 6.54
CA TRP A 51 -8.96 -12.79 5.88
C TRP A 51 -8.74 -14.01 6.77
N THR A 52 -9.12 -13.92 8.05
CA THR A 52 -9.00 -15.01 9.02
C THR A 52 -9.97 -16.13 8.65
N ALA A 53 -9.46 -17.36 8.70
CA ALA A 53 -10.25 -18.56 8.43
C ALA A 53 -9.52 -19.78 9.02
N PRO A 54 -10.16 -20.96 9.08
CA PRO A 54 -9.43 -22.20 9.38
C PRO A 54 -8.19 -22.35 8.49
N GLY A 55 -7.02 -22.58 9.11
CA GLY A 55 -5.72 -22.64 8.44
C GLY A 55 -5.05 -21.29 8.11
N ARG A 56 -5.68 -20.15 8.43
CA ARG A 56 -5.13 -18.80 8.26
C ARG A 56 -5.18 -18.06 9.59
N THR A 57 -4.10 -18.19 10.38
CA THR A 57 -4.02 -17.55 11.69
C THR A 57 -3.65 -16.07 11.57
N ALA A 58 -4.05 -15.25 12.55
CA ALA A 58 -3.67 -13.84 12.60
C ALA A 58 -2.15 -13.64 12.53
N ARG A 59 -1.35 -14.54 13.12
CA ARG A 59 0.11 -14.51 13.05
C ARG A 59 0.61 -14.69 11.62
N ASP A 60 0.07 -15.67 10.89
CA ASP A 60 0.48 -15.97 9.52
C ASP A 60 0.07 -14.83 8.57
N LEU A 61 -1.12 -14.25 8.78
CA LEU A 61 -1.58 -13.09 8.02
C LEU A 61 -0.71 -11.84 8.26
N ARG A 62 -0.30 -11.58 9.50
CA ARG A 62 0.66 -10.48 9.81
C ARG A 62 2.01 -10.70 9.15
N ARG A 63 2.50 -11.94 9.12
CA ARG A 63 3.74 -12.28 8.40
C ARG A 63 3.59 -12.04 6.90
N ALA A 64 2.49 -12.49 6.30
CA ALA A 64 2.19 -12.26 4.88
C ALA A 64 2.07 -10.76 4.55
N LEU A 65 1.48 -9.96 5.45
CA LEU A 65 1.41 -8.52 5.31
C LEU A 65 2.79 -7.88 5.19
N GLY A 66 3.75 -8.29 6.03
CA GLY A 66 5.12 -7.77 5.95
C GLY A 66 5.79 -8.00 4.59
N HIS A 67 5.51 -9.13 3.93
CA HIS A 67 5.97 -9.40 2.57
C HIS A 67 5.20 -8.59 1.52
N ALA A 68 3.87 -8.49 1.66
CA ALA A 68 3.03 -7.77 0.73
C ALA A 68 3.30 -6.25 0.70
N LEU A 69 3.71 -5.65 1.83
CA LEU A 69 4.09 -4.24 1.89
C LEU A 69 5.38 -3.95 1.12
N ARG A 70 6.36 -4.87 1.18
CA ARG A 70 7.58 -4.80 0.36
C ARG A 70 7.26 -4.97 -1.12
N LEU A 71 6.38 -5.93 -1.46
CA LEU A 71 5.89 -6.11 -2.83
C LEU A 71 5.17 -4.85 -3.35
N ALA A 72 4.33 -4.23 -2.52
CA ALA A 72 3.61 -3.01 -2.89
C ALA A 72 4.57 -1.85 -3.20
N ALA A 73 5.65 -1.69 -2.41
CA ALA A 73 6.68 -0.70 -2.66
C ALA A 73 7.38 -0.93 -4.02
N LEU A 74 7.72 -2.18 -4.35
CA LEU A 74 8.27 -2.53 -5.67
C LEU A 74 7.30 -2.18 -6.81
N THR A 75 6.02 -2.48 -6.65
CA THR A 75 4.99 -2.12 -7.64
C THR A 75 4.94 -0.60 -7.86
N ARG A 76 5.02 0.21 -6.80
CA ARG A 76 5.04 1.68 -6.93
C ARG A 76 6.32 2.20 -7.57
N ALA A 77 7.47 1.60 -7.27
CA ALA A 77 8.74 1.95 -7.90
C ALA A 77 8.69 1.72 -9.43
N ALA A 78 7.96 0.70 -9.88
CA ALA A 78 7.91 0.30 -11.29
C ALA A 78 6.66 0.79 -12.06
N ALA A 79 5.76 1.54 -11.42
CA ALA A 79 4.48 1.94 -12.03
C ALA A 79 4.68 2.97 -13.16
N TRP A 80 5.38 4.06 -12.88
CA TRP A 80 5.49 5.19 -13.81
C TRP A 80 6.53 4.98 -14.93
N GLY A 81 7.64 4.30 -14.61
CA GLY A 81 8.71 4.05 -15.59
C GLY A 81 8.31 3.17 -16.77
N ARG A 82 7.26 2.35 -16.61
CA ARG A 82 6.74 1.48 -17.69
C ARG A 82 5.68 2.17 -18.56
N LEU A 83 4.89 3.06 -17.97
CA LEU A 83 3.79 3.75 -18.66
C LEU A 83 4.29 4.92 -19.51
N PHE A 84 5.41 5.55 -19.14
CA PHE A 84 5.95 6.72 -19.83
C PHE A 84 7.45 6.59 -20.10
N PRO A 85 7.86 5.69 -21.03
CA PRO A 85 9.26 5.58 -21.43
C PRO A 85 9.70 6.91 -22.06
N GLY A 86 10.58 7.64 -21.36
CA GLY A 86 11.07 8.97 -21.77
C GLY A 86 10.75 10.11 -20.78
N ASN A 87 9.79 9.92 -19.87
CA ASN A 87 9.40 10.94 -18.89
C ASN A 87 10.20 10.86 -17.58
N ALA A 88 11.34 10.18 -17.56
CA ALA A 88 12.12 9.94 -16.35
C ALA A 88 12.55 11.22 -15.59
N GLY A 89 12.53 12.39 -16.24
CA GLY A 89 12.82 13.69 -15.64
C GLY A 89 11.62 14.65 -15.51
N LEU A 90 10.44 14.30 -16.02
CA LEU A 90 9.26 15.19 -15.96
C LEU A 90 8.59 15.07 -14.59
N GLY A 91 8.51 16.18 -13.85
CA GLY A 91 7.91 16.23 -12.51
C GLY A 91 8.88 15.95 -11.36
N ILE A 92 10.19 15.88 -11.61
CA ILE A 92 11.20 15.91 -10.54
C ILE A 92 11.41 17.37 -10.14
N SER A 93 10.95 17.75 -8.94
CA SER A 93 11.35 19.02 -8.32
C SER A 93 12.84 18.98 -7.98
N GLU A 94 13.56 20.08 -8.23
CA GLU A 94 14.98 20.17 -7.83
C GLU A 94 15.16 19.81 -6.36
N GLY A 95 16.04 18.85 -6.07
CA GLY A 95 16.38 18.41 -4.71
C GLY A 95 15.58 17.22 -4.18
N GLU A 96 14.53 16.75 -4.85
CA GLU A 96 13.81 15.54 -4.42
C GLU A 96 14.34 14.27 -5.12
N PRO A 97 14.61 13.18 -4.39
CA PRO A 97 14.97 11.92 -5.02
C PRO A 97 13.80 11.43 -5.89
N PRO A 98 14.05 10.84 -7.07
CA PRO A 98 13.00 10.32 -7.93
C PRO A 98 12.07 9.40 -7.14
N ALA A 99 10.76 9.48 -7.38
CA ALA A 99 9.76 8.67 -6.67
C ALA A 99 10.12 7.16 -6.68
N THR A 100 10.73 6.68 -7.76
CA THR A 100 11.28 5.32 -7.86
C THR A 100 12.29 5.01 -6.76
N ALA A 101 13.28 5.88 -6.54
CA ALA A 101 14.31 5.69 -5.52
C ALA A 101 13.70 5.72 -4.11
N GLN A 102 12.75 6.63 -3.86
CA GLN A 102 12.00 6.68 -2.60
C GLN A 102 11.31 5.34 -2.32
N TRP A 103 10.58 4.79 -3.29
CA TRP A 103 9.89 3.51 -3.13
C TRP A 103 10.84 2.32 -2.97
N LEU A 104 11.99 2.32 -3.66
CA LEU A 104 13.00 1.26 -3.50
C LEU A 104 13.59 1.25 -2.08
N LEU A 105 13.85 2.42 -1.48
CA LEU A 105 14.31 2.49 -0.08
C LEU A 105 13.31 1.88 0.90
N ARG A 106 12.00 2.00 0.63
CA ARG A 106 10.93 1.42 1.48
C ARG A 106 10.94 -0.11 1.50
N VAL A 107 11.54 -0.76 0.52
CA VAL A 107 11.69 -2.24 0.51
C VAL A 107 12.58 -2.71 1.66
N LEU A 108 13.54 -1.87 2.05
CA LEU A 108 14.51 -2.14 3.11
C LEU A 108 13.98 -1.80 4.51
N GLU A 109 12.90 -1.02 4.60
CA GLU A 109 12.31 -0.67 5.88
C GLU A 109 11.55 -1.85 6.50
N GLU A 110 11.63 -1.97 7.83
CA GLU A 110 10.72 -2.88 8.55
C GLU A 110 9.30 -2.30 8.55
N PRO A 111 8.29 -3.05 8.06
CA PRO A 111 6.92 -2.55 8.01
C PRO A 111 6.38 -2.28 9.41
N ARG A 112 6.04 -1.02 9.68
CA ARG A 112 5.45 -0.56 10.95
C ARG A 112 3.92 -0.56 10.86
N LEU A 113 3.33 -1.74 10.71
CA LEU A 113 1.87 -1.96 10.68
C LEU A 113 1.47 -3.02 11.70
#